data_AF-A0A0G1YYH8-F1
#
_entry.id   AF-A0A0G1YYH8-F1
#
_cell.length_a   1.000
_cell.length_b   1.000
_cell.length_c   1.000
_cell.angle_alpha   90.00
_cell.angle_beta   90.00
_cell.angle_gamma   90.00
#
_symmetry.space_group_name_H-M   'P 1'
#
loop_
_entity.id
_entity.type
_entity.pdbx_description
1 polymer ?
#
loop_
_entity_poly.entity_id
_entity_poly.type
_entity_poly.pdbx_seq_one_letter_code
_entity_poly.pdbx_strand_id
1 'polypeptide(L)' 'MAKVKYSDNLIGLRCEVCKRRNYYTRKNKKTIERKITFEKFCPWDRKHTTHKEVRITGK' A
#
# COMPACT_ATOMS: atom_id res chain seq x y z
N MET A 1 -15.40 13.95 -19.31
CA MET A 1 -14.80 12.68 -18.85
C MET A 1 -14.54 12.80 -17.36
N ALA A 2 -15.34 12.12 -16.53
CA ALA A 2 -15.29 12.26 -15.08
C ALA A 2 -13.94 11.73 -14.55
N LYS A 3 -13.12 12.61 -13.97
CA LYS A 3 -11.93 12.20 -13.21
C LYS A 3 -12.42 11.33 -12.06
N VAL A 4 -12.17 10.02 -12.14
CA VAL A 4 -12.40 9.10 -11.03
C VAL A 4 -11.62 9.66 -9.85
N LYS A 5 -12.33 10.25 -8.87
CA LYS A 5 -11.74 10.74 -7.62
C LYS A 5 -11.13 9.52 -6.93
N TYR A 6 -9.86 9.25 -7.18
CA TYR A 6 -9.11 8.27 -6.43
C TYR A 6 -9.31 8.58 -4.96
N SER A 7 -9.78 7.60 -4.20
CA SER A 7 -10.08 7.76 -2.80
C SER A 7 -8.81 8.25 -2.13
N ASP A 8 -8.79 9.50 -1.66
CA ASP A 8 -7.60 10.17 -1.14
C ASP A 8 -6.88 9.37 -0.05
N ASN A 9 -7.61 8.46 0.59
CA ASN A 9 -7.14 7.62 1.69
C ASN A 9 -6.61 6.25 1.23
N LEU A 10 -6.63 5.91 -0.07
CA LEU A 10 -6.16 4.61 -0.54
C LEU A 10 -4.63 4.59 -0.67
N ILE A 11 -4.00 3.68 0.06
CA ILE A 11 -2.56 3.41 0.00
C ILE A 11 -2.31 1.99 -0.51
N GLY A 12 -1.25 1.82 -1.28
CA GLY A 12 -0.75 0.50 -1.67
C GLY A 12 0.27 0.02 -0.65
N LEU A 13 0.38 -1.29 -0.47
CA LEU A 13 1.44 -1.93 0.29
C LEU A 13 2.32 -2.73 -0.68
N ARG A 14 3.61 -2.41 -0.68
CA ARG A 14 4.62 -3.06 -1.51
C ARG A 14 5.48 -3.97 -0.66
N CYS A 15 5.60 -5.23 -1.05
CA CYS A 15 6.53 -6.17 -0.43
C CYS A 15 7.97 -5.70 -0.65
N GLU A 16 8.81 -5.77 0.38
CA GLU A 16 10.22 -5.40 0.29
C GLU A 16 11.06 -6.40 -0.52
N VAL A 17 10.67 -7.68 -0.49
CA VAL A 17 11.40 -8.79 -1.14
C VAL A 17 11.08 -8.85 -2.63
N CYS A 18 9.83 -9.17 -2.99
CA CYS A 18 9.44 -9.30 -4.39
C CYS A 18 9.19 -7.95 -5.08
N LYS A 19 9.21 -6.83 -4.34
CA LYS A 19 8.98 -5.47 -4.84
C LYS A 19 7.61 -5.28 -5.52
N ARG A 20 6.67 -6.21 -5.36
CA ARG A 20 5.32 -6.16 -5.91
C ARG A 20 4.36 -5.47 -4.95
N ARG A 21 3.35 -4.80 -5.53
CA ARG A 21 2.22 -4.25 -4.77
C ARG A 21 1.18 -5.36 -4.61
N ASN A 22 1.06 -5.89 -3.40
CA ASN A 22 0.20 -7.05 -3.12
C ASN A 22 -1.13 -6.66 -2.47
N TYR A 23 -1.13 -5.55 -1.72
CA TYR A 23 -2.30 -5.14 -0.94
C TYR A 23 -2.64 -3.67 -1.15
N TYR A 24 -3.93 -3.39 -0.99
CA TYR A 24 -4.48 -2.04 -0.96
C TYR A 24 -5.17 -1.86 0.38
N THR A 25 -4.81 -0.80 1.10
CA THR A 25 -5.41 -0.48 2.40
C THR A 25 -5.83 0.99 2.41
N ARG A 26 -6.80 1.32 3.26
CA ARG A 26 -7.21 2.70 3.45
C ARG A 26 -6.54 3.23 4.70
N LYS A 27 -5.87 4.36 4.58
CA LYS A 27 -5.22 5.08 5.68
C LYS A 27 -5.80 6.47 5.76
N ASN A 28 -6.26 6.85 6.94
CA ASN A 28 -6.66 8.23 7.20
C ASN A 28 -5.40 9.09 7.37
N LYS A 29 -5.11 9.92 6.35
CA LYS A 29 -3.96 10.83 6.35
C LYS A 29 -3.95 11.79 7.55
N LYS A 30 -5.11 12.10 8.13
CA LYS A 30 -5.24 13.02 9.29
C LYS A 30 -4.79 12.40 10.61
N THR A 31 -4.93 11.08 10.77
CA THR A 31 -4.66 10.40 12.06
C THR A 31 -3.28 9.75 12.07
N ILE A 32 -2.78 9.35 10.90
CA ILE A 32 -1.52 8.62 10.79
C ILE A 32 -0.61 9.35 9.79
N GLU A 33 0.27 10.20 10.31
CA GLU A 33 1.24 10.94 9.49
C GLU A 33 2.49 10.11 9.18
N ARG A 34 2.80 9.11 10.02
CA ARG A 34 3.95 8.22 9.87
C ARG A 34 3.78 7.19 8.76
N LYS A 35 4.87 6.85 8.06
CA LYS A 35 4.90 5.73 7.11
C LYS A 35 4.60 4.43 7.84
N ILE A 36 3.66 3.63 7.34
CA ILE A 36 3.33 2.36 7.97
C ILE A 36 4.09 1.21 7.30
N THR A 37 4.66 0.35 8.12
CA THR A 37 5.24 -0.94 7.72
C THR A 37 4.42 -2.05 8.37
N PHE A 38 3.94 -2.99 7.56
CA PHE A 38 3.19 -4.13 8.07
C PHE A 38 3.89 -5.42 7.70
N GLU A 39 4.02 -6.33 8.66
CA GLU A 39 4.39 -7.71 8.36
C GLU A 39 3.14 -8.43 7.84
N LYS A 40 3.17 -8.75 6.55
CA LYS A 40 2.07 -9.45 5.88
C LYS A 40 2.64 -10.60 5.09
N PHE A 41 1.83 -11.64 4.92
CA PHE A 41 2.15 -12.73 4.04
C PHE A 41 2.31 -12.23 2.61
N CYS A 42 3.39 -12.59 1.93
CA CYS A 42 3.54 -12.36 0.50
C CYS A 42 3.20 -13.67 -0.24
N PRO A 43 2.16 -13.69 -1.10
CA PRO A 43 1.78 -14.90 -1.84
C PRO A 43 2.87 -15.36 -2.83
N TRP A 44 3.70 -14.43 -3.30
CA TRP A 44 4.80 -14.73 -4.24
C TRP A 44 6.00 -15.37 -3.57
N ASP A 45 6.37 -14.86 -2.39
CA ASP A 45 7.53 -15.35 -1.63
C ASP A 45 7.13 -16.48 -0.66
N ARG A 46 5.82 -16.75 -0.52
CA ARG A 46 5.21 -17.71 0.42
C ARG A 46 5.68 -17.57 1.87
N LYS A 47 6.03 -16.36 2.28
CA LYS A 47 6.53 -16.04 3.62
C LYS A 47 5.98 -14.70 4.10
N HIS A 48 6.00 -14.48 5.40
CA HIS A 48 5.68 -13.19 5.98
C HIS A 48 6.86 -12.24 5.76
N THR A 49 6.58 -11.11 5.12
CA THR A 49 7.58 -10.10 4.78
C THR A 49 7.09 -8.74 5.18
N THR A 50 8.02 -7.83 5.45
CA THR A 50 7.72 -6.42 5.66
C THR A 50 7.19 -5.81 4.36
N HIS A 51 6.00 -5.24 4.43
CA HIS A 51 5.37 -4.48 3.37
C HIS A 51 5.41 -2.99 3.72
N LYS A 52 5.96 -2.18 2.81
CA LYS A 52 6.09 -0.73 2.92
C LYS A 52 4.94 -0.02 2.21
N GLU A 53 4.45 1.06 2.81
CA GLU A 53 3.47 1.96 2.20
C GLU A 53 3.98 2.59 0.89
N VAL A 54 3.15 2.54 -0.15
CA VAL A 54 3.41 3.16 -1.46
C VAL A 54 2.18 3.92 -1.92
N ARG A 55 2.39 5.17 -2.34
CA ARG A 55 1.33 6.01 -2.92
C ARG A 55 0.91 5.44 -4.27
N ILE A 56 -0.40 5.33 -4.50
CA ILE A 56 -0.97 4.92 -5.79
C ILE A 56 -1.10 6.18 -6.63
N THR A 57 -0.01 6.61 -7.24
CA THR A 57 -0.07 7.72 -8.20
C THR A 57 -0.66 7.17 -9.50
N GLY A 58 -1.94 7.43 -9.73
CA GLY A 58 -2.51 7.41 -11.08
C GLY A 58 -2.00 8.65 -11.80
N LYS A 59 -1.40 8.46 -12.98
CA LYS A 59 -1.11 9.54 -13.92
C LYS A 59 -2.39 9.90 -14.65
#